data_AF-B2FPL5-F1
#
_entry.id   AF-B2FPL5-F1
#
_cell.length_a   1.000
_cell.length_b   1.000
_cell.length_c   1.000
_cell.angle_alpha   90.00
_cell.angle_beta   90.00
_cell.angle_gamma   90.00
#
_symmetry.space_group_name_H-M   'P 1'
#
loop_
_entity.id
_entity.type
_entity.pdbx_description
1 polymer ?
#
loop_
_entity_poly.entity_id
_entity_poly.type
_entity_poly.pdbx_seq_one_letter_code
_entity_poly.pdbx_strand_id
1 'polypeptide(L)'
;MSRPSGAPPATNDPASPSCNTLDCLHCSVRHLAVCSALSPDEVQALEQVTVSQQVSMGSTLARTGEERDHVYTLTGGALRLVRTLADGRRQINGFVLPGDYLGLSGSDHHRYDIEAIADSRVCRVALPQMKALRSRFPHLERKLLQRACQELDAAQDAALALARLQPAEKVADFLLRLAAREAKLGGDGLRVSLPMGRGDIADHLGLTMETVSRTFTKLRQQGLIALPHLNVVEILDEDGLRTLAGEGLI
;
A
#
# COMPACT_ATOMS: atom_id res chain seq x y z
N MET A 1 -59.59 -11.35 -0.36
CA MET A 1 -58.51 -10.35 -0.34
C MET A 1 -57.19 -11.09 -0.52
N SER A 2 -56.75 -11.25 -1.76
CA SER A 2 -55.50 -11.94 -2.10
C SER A 2 -54.93 -11.29 -3.38
N ARG A 3 -53.74 -10.69 -3.29
CA ARG A 3 -52.96 -10.22 -4.45
C ARG A 3 -51.66 -11.04 -4.51
N PRO A 4 -51.25 -11.57 -5.68
CA PRO A 4 -49.98 -12.26 -5.81
C PRO A 4 -48.83 -11.33 -6.28
N SER A 5 -47.65 -11.62 -5.73
CA SER A 5 -46.28 -11.58 -6.29
C SER A 5 -45.94 -10.55 -7.39
N GLY A 6 -45.09 -9.60 -7.05
CA GLY A 6 -44.33 -8.77 -8.00
C GLY A 6 -42.87 -9.25 -8.07
N ALA A 7 -42.43 -9.59 -9.29
CA ALA A 7 -41.03 -9.84 -9.61
C ALA A 7 -40.18 -8.56 -9.43
N PRO A 8 -38.90 -8.66 -9.02
CA PRO A 8 -38.02 -7.49 -8.98
C PRO A 8 -37.56 -7.13 -10.40
N PRO A 9 -37.53 -5.83 -10.77
CA PRO A 9 -37.03 -5.42 -12.07
C PRO A 9 -35.51 -5.54 -12.11
N ALA A 10 -35.00 -6.15 -13.18
CA ALA A 10 -33.61 -6.06 -13.59
C ALA A 10 -33.27 -4.60 -13.90
N THR A 11 -32.48 -3.96 -13.05
CA THR A 11 -31.91 -2.64 -13.33
C THR A 11 -30.65 -2.83 -14.16
N ASN A 12 -30.82 -2.71 -15.48
CA ASN A 12 -29.78 -2.30 -16.40
C ASN A 12 -29.19 -0.97 -15.91
N ASP A 13 -27.93 -0.96 -15.51
CA ASP A 13 -27.20 0.29 -15.35
C ASP A 13 -26.61 0.71 -16.70
N PRO A 14 -26.96 1.90 -17.23
CA PRO A 14 -26.44 2.39 -18.49
C PRO A 14 -25.00 2.88 -18.29
N ALA A 15 -24.13 2.42 -19.18
CA ALA A 15 -22.79 2.95 -19.36
C ALA A 15 -22.80 4.49 -19.37
N SER A 16 -22.20 5.10 -18.34
CA SER A 16 -21.91 6.53 -18.29
C SER A 16 -20.42 6.73 -18.64
N PRO A 17 -20.07 7.63 -19.57
CA PRO A 17 -18.70 7.79 -20.04
C PRO A 17 -17.94 8.76 -19.13
N SER A 18 -17.13 8.26 -18.21
CA SER A 18 -16.11 9.07 -17.53
C SER A 18 -14.79 8.94 -18.30
N CYS A 19 -14.57 9.89 -19.21
CA CYS A 19 -13.31 10.08 -19.89
C CYS A 19 -12.25 10.56 -18.88
N ASN A 20 -11.54 9.62 -18.27
CA ASN A 20 -10.18 9.82 -17.79
C ASN A 20 -9.32 8.93 -18.67
N THR A 21 -8.75 9.48 -19.74
CA THR A 21 -7.82 8.76 -20.62
C THR A 21 -6.64 8.34 -19.76
N LEU A 22 -6.60 7.06 -19.43
CA LEU A 22 -5.71 6.52 -18.42
C LEU A 22 -4.39 6.24 -19.10
N ASP A 23 -3.47 7.20 -19.09
CA ASP A 23 -2.17 7.02 -19.75
C ASP A 23 -1.25 6.13 -18.90
N CYS A 24 -1.41 4.81 -19.06
CA CYS A 24 -0.61 3.82 -18.35
C CYS A 24 0.88 3.91 -18.71
N LEU A 25 1.21 4.40 -19.91
CA LEU A 25 2.59 4.49 -20.37
C LEU A 25 3.35 5.58 -19.61
N HIS A 26 2.70 6.71 -19.34
CA HIS A 26 3.25 7.85 -18.59
C HIS A 26 2.84 7.85 -17.11
N CYS A 27 2.35 6.73 -16.58
CA CYS A 27 2.04 6.60 -15.17
C CYS A 27 3.30 6.79 -14.30
N SER A 28 3.28 7.75 -13.39
CA SER A 28 4.44 8.16 -12.56
C SER A 28 5.00 7.05 -11.66
N VAL A 29 4.21 6.02 -11.38
CA VAL A 29 4.61 4.88 -10.53
C VAL A 29 4.92 3.62 -11.34
N ARG A 30 4.88 3.69 -12.68
CA ARG A 30 4.99 2.53 -13.56
C ARG A 30 6.26 1.73 -13.29
N HIS A 31 7.40 2.40 -13.09
CA HIS A 31 8.70 1.77 -12.84
C HIS A 31 8.74 0.98 -11.53
N LEU A 32 7.85 1.26 -10.58
CA LEU A 32 7.71 0.52 -9.31
C LEU A 32 6.61 -0.53 -9.37
N ALA A 33 5.57 -0.27 -10.17
CA ALA A 33 4.40 -1.12 -10.30
C ALA A 33 4.68 -2.39 -11.12
N VAL A 34 3.78 -3.36 -10.98
CA VAL A 34 3.84 -4.64 -11.71
C VAL A 34 3.73 -4.46 -13.23
N CYS A 35 3.11 -3.37 -13.69
CA CYS A 35 2.98 -3.04 -15.11
C CYS A 35 4.29 -2.59 -15.78
N SER A 36 5.37 -2.34 -15.02
CA SER A 36 6.72 -2.15 -15.57
C SER A 36 7.18 -3.33 -16.44
N ALA A 37 6.64 -4.53 -16.20
CA ALA A 37 7.01 -5.73 -16.93
C ALA A 37 6.50 -5.75 -18.38
N LEU A 38 5.41 -5.03 -18.67
CA LEU A 38 4.82 -4.97 -20.01
C LEU A 38 5.66 -4.04 -20.90
N SER A 39 5.77 -4.33 -22.19
CA SER A 39 6.30 -3.37 -23.18
C SER A 39 5.29 -2.24 -23.47
N PRO A 40 5.71 -1.12 -24.11
CA PRO A 40 4.80 -0.04 -24.47
C PRO A 40 3.54 -0.50 -25.23
N ASP A 41 3.72 -1.43 -26.18
CA ASP A 41 2.60 -1.96 -26.99
C ASP A 41 1.68 -2.86 -26.15
N GLU A 42 2.22 -3.60 -25.18
CA GLU A 42 1.46 -4.50 -24.32
C GLU A 42 0.70 -3.76 -23.22
N VAL A 43 1.21 -2.62 -22.77
CA VAL A 43 0.54 -1.75 -21.77
C VAL A 43 -0.84 -1.32 -22.26
N GLN A 44 -1.04 -1.13 -23.56
CA GLN A 44 -2.34 -0.77 -24.12
C GLN A 44 -3.42 -1.82 -23.81
N ALA A 45 -3.06 -3.11 -23.79
CA ALA A 45 -3.99 -4.17 -23.42
C ALA A 45 -4.39 -4.11 -21.93
N LEU A 46 -3.47 -3.69 -21.05
CA LEU A 46 -3.78 -3.43 -19.64
C LEU A 46 -4.68 -2.20 -19.50
N GLU A 47 -4.36 -1.12 -20.21
CA GLU A 47 -5.12 0.13 -20.19
C GLU A 47 -6.60 -0.08 -20.55
N GLN A 48 -6.89 -0.88 -21.58
CA GLN A 48 -8.25 -1.21 -22.02
C GLN A 48 -9.13 -1.88 -20.95
N VAL A 49 -8.53 -2.56 -19.98
CA VAL A 49 -9.25 -3.25 -18.90
C VAL A 49 -9.09 -2.56 -17.55
N THR A 50 -8.40 -1.42 -17.50
CA THR A 50 -8.11 -0.69 -16.27
C THR A 50 -9.10 0.45 -16.08
N VAL A 51 -9.67 0.55 -14.89
CA VAL A 51 -10.50 1.67 -14.46
C VAL A 51 -9.73 2.47 -13.40
N SER A 52 -9.59 3.78 -13.60
CA SER A 52 -9.07 4.67 -12.56
C SER A 52 -10.18 4.94 -11.54
N GLN A 53 -9.97 4.55 -10.30
CA GLN A 53 -10.88 4.78 -9.19
C GLN A 53 -10.26 5.76 -8.19
N GLN A 54 -11.00 6.80 -7.83
CA GLN A 54 -10.64 7.71 -6.73
C GLN A 54 -11.16 7.15 -5.41
N VAL A 55 -10.41 7.35 -4.34
CA VAL A 55 -10.72 6.92 -2.99
C VAL A 55 -10.41 8.08 -2.05
N SER A 56 -11.45 8.75 -1.56
CA SER A 56 -11.29 9.91 -0.67
C SER A 56 -10.68 9.50 0.66
N MET A 57 -9.89 10.39 1.26
CA MET A 57 -9.36 10.19 2.61
C MET A 57 -10.48 9.80 3.60
N GLY A 58 -10.22 8.78 4.43
CA GLY A 58 -11.17 8.24 5.40
C GLY A 58 -12.19 7.25 4.83
N SER A 59 -12.24 7.06 3.51
CA SER A 59 -13.10 6.05 2.89
C SER A 59 -12.45 4.66 2.83
N THR A 60 -13.29 3.63 2.77
CA THR A 60 -12.86 2.23 2.66
C THR A 60 -12.98 1.77 1.21
N LEU A 61 -11.88 1.30 0.63
CA LEU A 61 -11.82 0.73 -0.73
C LEU A 61 -12.44 -0.68 -0.78
N ALA A 62 -12.19 -1.49 0.24
CA ALA A 62 -12.73 -2.84 0.39
C ALA A 62 -12.72 -3.23 1.87
N ARG A 63 -13.68 -4.04 2.31
CA ARG A 63 -13.80 -4.52 3.69
C ARG A 63 -13.39 -5.98 3.83
N THR A 64 -12.91 -6.31 5.01
CA THR A 64 -12.61 -7.68 5.41
C THR A 64 -13.83 -8.57 5.23
N GLY A 65 -13.65 -9.70 4.54
CA GLY A 65 -14.71 -10.66 4.27
C GLY A 65 -15.58 -10.35 3.05
N GLU A 66 -15.41 -9.20 2.38
CA GLU A 66 -16.01 -8.97 1.06
C GLU A 66 -15.32 -9.83 0.00
N GLU A 67 -16.10 -10.28 -1.00
CA GLU A 67 -15.56 -10.95 -2.18
C GLU A 67 -14.58 -10.03 -2.91
N ARG A 68 -13.46 -10.60 -3.33
CA ARG A 68 -12.38 -9.90 -3.99
C ARG A 68 -12.50 -10.09 -5.49
N ASP A 69 -13.27 -9.25 -6.15
CA ASP A 69 -13.48 -9.33 -7.61
C ASP A 69 -12.37 -8.62 -8.42
N HIS A 70 -11.56 -7.81 -7.77
CA HIS A 70 -10.62 -6.92 -8.43
C HIS A 70 -9.22 -6.99 -7.80
N VAL A 71 -8.27 -6.49 -8.57
CA VAL A 71 -6.92 -6.16 -8.12
C VAL A 71 -6.69 -4.68 -8.33
N TYR A 72 -5.81 -4.11 -7.51
CA TYR A 72 -5.56 -2.68 -7.50
C TYR A 72 -4.06 -2.39 -7.56
N THR A 73 -3.68 -1.31 -8.22
CA THR A 73 -2.36 -0.69 -8.07
C THR A 73 -2.57 0.73 -7.58
N LEU A 74 -1.93 1.12 -6.47
CA LEU A 74 -2.02 2.49 -5.99
C LEU A 74 -1.15 3.39 -6.87
N THR A 75 -1.74 4.43 -7.45
CA THR A 75 -1.06 5.38 -8.35
C THR A 75 -0.77 6.73 -7.70
N GLY A 76 -1.48 7.05 -6.62
CA GLY A 76 -1.25 8.24 -5.82
C GLY A 76 -2.01 8.17 -4.50
N GLY A 77 -1.57 8.95 -3.52
CA GLY A 77 -2.09 8.91 -2.15
C GLY A 77 -1.46 7.80 -1.31
N ALA A 78 -2.20 7.31 -0.33
CA ALA A 78 -1.77 6.27 0.60
C ALA A 78 -2.98 5.56 1.20
N LEU A 79 -2.87 4.23 1.34
CA LEU A 79 -3.87 3.40 2.02
C LEU A 79 -3.22 2.68 3.21
N ARG A 80 -4.05 2.17 4.12
CA ARG A 80 -3.64 1.24 5.17
C ARG A 80 -4.42 -0.07 5.06
N LEU A 81 -3.75 -1.16 5.43
CA LEU A 81 -4.37 -2.48 5.60
C LEU A 81 -4.62 -2.68 7.08
N VAL A 82 -5.89 -2.67 7.48
CA VAL A 82 -6.27 -2.70 8.89
C VAL A 82 -7.21 -3.86 9.19
N ARG A 83 -7.08 -4.42 10.39
CA ARG A 83 -7.99 -5.43 10.91
C ARG A 83 -8.40 -5.05 12.32
N THR A 84 -9.70 -5.16 12.59
CA THR A 84 -10.25 -5.05 13.94
C THR A 84 -10.31 -6.44 14.56
N LEU A 85 -9.71 -6.59 15.73
CA LEU A 85 -9.70 -7.82 16.53
C LEU A 85 -11.02 -7.98 17.29
N ALA A 86 -11.29 -9.19 17.77
CA ALA A 86 -12.53 -9.50 18.51
C ALA A 86 -12.69 -8.68 19.81
N ASP A 87 -11.59 -8.23 20.39
CA ASP A 87 -11.56 -7.36 21.58
C ASP A 87 -11.67 -5.86 21.23
N GLY A 88 -11.93 -5.52 19.96
CA GLY A 88 -12.05 -4.14 19.48
C GLY A 88 -10.73 -3.45 19.22
N ARG A 89 -9.58 -4.07 19.51
CA ARG A 89 -8.28 -3.49 19.16
C ARG A 89 -8.08 -3.48 17.66
N ARG A 90 -7.38 -2.46 17.19
CA ARG A 90 -7.02 -2.27 15.79
C ARG A 90 -5.59 -2.70 15.57
N GLN A 91 -5.33 -3.41 14.48
CA GLN A 91 -4.00 -3.79 14.03
C GLN A 91 -3.80 -3.31 12.59
N ILE A 92 -2.76 -2.52 12.35
CA ILE A 92 -2.33 -2.16 11.00
C ILE A 92 -1.30 -3.19 10.53
N ASN A 93 -1.64 -3.92 9.48
CA ASN A 93 -0.75 -4.91 8.89
C ASN A 93 0.35 -4.24 8.04
N GLY A 94 0.01 -3.13 7.40
CA GLY A 94 0.95 -2.38 6.58
C GLY A 94 0.30 -1.19 5.89
N PHE A 95 1.13 -0.43 5.20
CA PHE A 95 0.75 0.72 4.40
C PHE A 95 0.92 0.40 2.92
N VAL A 96 -0.03 0.88 2.12
CA VAL A 96 -0.01 0.76 0.67
C VAL A 96 0.35 2.13 0.13
N LEU A 97 1.47 2.21 -0.58
CA LEU A 97 2.03 3.43 -1.12
C LEU A 97 2.11 3.36 -2.65
N PRO A 98 2.29 4.49 -3.35
CA PRO A 98 2.23 4.53 -4.81
C PRO A 98 3.21 3.53 -5.44
N GLY A 99 2.72 2.73 -6.40
CA GLY A 99 3.41 1.58 -7.01
C GLY A 99 3.09 0.23 -6.38
N ASP A 100 2.48 0.18 -5.19
CA ASP A 100 2.11 -1.09 -4.57
C ASP A 100 0.90 -1.74 -5.24
N TYR A 101 0.93 -3.07 -5.25
CA TYR A 101 -0.09 -3.91 -5.86
C TYR A 101 -0.89 -4.65 -4.79
N LEU A 102 -2.21 -4.49 -4.83
CA LEU A 102 -3.18 -5.17 -3.98
C LEU A 102 -3.87 -6.27 -4.78
N GLY A 103 -3.52 -7.52 -4.48
CA GLY A 103 -4.08 -8.68 -5.19
C GLY A 103 -3.25 -9.95 -5.11
N LEU A 104 -2.08 -9.92 -4.46
CA LEU A 104 -1.22 -11.08 -4.18
C LEU A 104 -1.78 -11.90 -3.00
N SER A 105 -3.02 -12.34 -3.13
CA SER A 105 -3.68 -13.20 -2.15
C SER A 105 -4.30 -14.39 -2.88
N GLY A 106 -4.11 -15.59 -2.31
CA GLY A 106 -4.82 -16.79 -2.75
C GLY A 106 -6.26 -16.87 -2.24
N SER A 107 -6.70 -15.92 -1.40
CA SER A 107 -8.08 -15.86 -0.93
C SER A 107 -8.98 -15.13 -1.93
N ASP A 108 -10.20 -15.66 -2.07
CA ASP A 108 -11.29 -15.02 -2.81
C ASP A 108 -11.96 -13.88 -2.02
N HIS A 109 -11.55 -13.64 -0.77
CA HIS A 109 -12.07 -12.56 0.05
C HIS A 109 -10.95 -11.63 0.54
N HIS A 110 -11.32 -10.38 0.82
CA HIS A 110 -10.42 -9.41 1.42
C HIS A 110 -10.07 -9.82 2.86
N ARG A 111 -8.77 -9.84 3.18
CA ARG A 111 -8.27 -10.16 4.53
C ARG A 111 -8.19 -8.94 5.44
N TYR A 112 -8.29 -7.74 4.91
CA TYR A 112 -8.14 -6.51 5.67
C TYR A 112 -9.14 -5.50 5.13
N ASP A 113 -9.56 -4.59 5.99
CA ASP A 113 -10.14 -3.35 5.53
C ASP A 113 -9.01 -2.56 4.88
N ILE A 114 -9.28 -2.04 3.68
CA ILE A 114 -8.34 -1.23 2.92
C ILE A 114 -8.86 0.19 2.96
N GLU A 115 -8.23 1.05 3.73
CA GLU A 115 -8.73 2.40 4.00
C GLU A 115 -7.78 3.46 3.49
N ALA A 116 -8.32 4.53 2.89
CA ALA A 116 -7.52 5.66 2.46
C ALA A 116 -7.14 6.55 3.64
N ILE A 117 -5.83 6.75 3.82
CA ILE A 117 -5.28 7.68 4.83
C ILE A 117 -4.87 9.03 4.22
N ALA A 118 -4.91 9.12 2.89
CA ALA A 118 -4.83 10.35 2.10
C ALA A 118 -5.75 10.20 0.88
N ASP A 119 -6.13 11.31 0.24
CA ASP A 119 -6.85 11.23 -1.04
C ASP A 119 -6.03 10.43 -2.05
N SER A 120 -6.64 9.36 -2.55
CA SER A 120 -5.95 8.29 -3.23
C SER A 120 -6.55 7.98 -4.59
N ARG A 121 -5.71 7.43 -5.48
CA ARG A 121 -6.13 6.95 -6.80
C ARG A 121 -5.55 5.56 -7.06
N VAL A 122 -6.41 4.64 -7.45
CA VAL A 122 -6.02 3.27 -7.80
C VAL A 122 -6.36 2.95 -9.24
N CYS A 123 -5.51 2.18 -9.90
CA CYS A 123 -5.87 1.43 -11.10
C CYS A 123 -6.55 0.14 -10.66
N ARG A 124 -7.80 -0.07 -11.06
CA ARG A 124 -8.61 -1.24 -10.75
C ARG A 124 -8.78 -2.11 -12.00
N VAL A 125 -8.52 -3.41 -11.86
CA VAL A 125 -8.69 -4.40 -12.94
C VAL A 125 -9.49 -5.59 -12.40
N ALA A 126 -10.48 -6.07 -13.14
CA ALA A 126 -11.24 -7.26 -12.74
C ALA A 126 -10.34 -8.50 -12.75
N LEU A 127 -10.52 -9.40 -11.78
CA LEU A 127 -9.70 -10.60 -11.66
C LEU A 127 -9.68 -11.48 -12.92
N PRO A 128 -10.81 -11.73 -13.61
CA PRO A 128 -10.80 -12.50 -14.86
C PRO A 128 -9.95 -11.84 -15.95
N GLN A 129 -9.98 -10.51 -16.05
CA GLN A 129 -9.18 -9.75 -17.02
C GLN A 129 -7.70 -9.79 -16.65
N MET A 130 -7.35 -9.63 -15.38
CA MET A 130 -5.97 -9.78 -14.92
C MET A 130 -5.45 -11.21 -15.14
N LYS A 131 -6.28 -12.24 -14.93
CA LYS A 131 -5.95 -13.64 -15.26
C LYS A 131 -5.62 -13.77 -16.75
N ALA A 132 -6.47 -13.23 -17.64
CA ALA A 132 -6.25 -13.26 -19.08
C ALA A 132 -4.96 -12.52 -19.49
N LEU A 133 -4.67 -11.35 -18.89
CA LEU A 133 -3.43 -10.61 -19.13
C LEU A 133 -2.18 -11.43 -18.74
N ARG A 134 -2.20 -12.10 -17.59
CA ARG A 134 -1.08 -12.95 -17.14
C ARG A 134 -0.86 -14.13 -18.08
N SER A 135 -1.93 -14.79 -18.53
CA SER A 135 -1.84 -15.88 -19.52
C SER A 135 -1.30 -15.40 -20.87
N ARG A 136 -1.66 -14.18 -21.28
CA ARG A 136 -1.19 -13.57 -22.53
C ARG A 136 0.26 -13.07 -22.43
N PHE A 137 0.67 -12.57 -21.27
CA PHE A 137 1.97 -11.94 -21.02
C PHE A 137 2.68 -12.61 -19.83
N PRO A 138 3.37 -13.75 -20.03
CA PRO A 138 3.97 -14.52 -18.93
C PRO A 138 5.01 -13.76 -18.09
N HIS A 139 5.64 -12.72 -18.66
CA HIS A 139 6.56 -11.86 -17.92
C HIS A 139 5.85 -11.02 -16.85
N LEU A 140 4.55 -10.70 -17.01
CA LEU A 140 3.72 -10.07 -15.98
C LEU A 140 3.50 -11.03 -14.81
N GLU A 141 3.23 -12.31 -15.10
CA GLU A 141 3.09 -13.34 -14.05
C GLU A 141 4.39 -13.53 -13.27
N ARG A 142 5.53 -13.61 -13.96
CA ARG A 142 6.86 -13.64 -13.33
C ARG A 142 7.10 -12.42 -12.43
N LYS A 143 6.72 -11.22 -12.87
CA LYS A 143 6.85 -9.98 -12.08
C LYS A 143 5.97 -10.01 -10.83
N LEU A 144 4.75 -10.53 -10.93
CA LEU A 144 3.86 -10.72 -9.80
C LEU A 144 4.42 -11.74 -8.80
N LEU A 145 4.99 -12.85 -9.28
CA LEU A 145 5.67 -13.83 -8.42
C LEU A 145 6.88 -13.21 -7.72
N GLN A 146 7.71 -12.47 -8.44
CA GLN A 146 8.84 -11.73 -7.84
C GLN A 146 8.34 -10.80 -6.74
N ARG A 147 7.24 -10.06 -6.97
CA ARG A 147 6.67 -9.19 -5.94
C ARG A 147 6.13 -9.99 -4.76
N ALA A 148 5.49 -11.14 -4.98
CA ALA A 148 5.02 -12.00 -3.91
C ALA A 148 6.17 -12.52 -3.02
N CYS A 149 7.31 -12.90 -3.62
CA CYS A 149 8.51 -13.25 -2.86
C CYS A 149 9.02 -12.08 -2.02
N GLN A 150 9.11 -10.87 -2.61
CA GLN A 150 9.53 -9.67 -1.88
C GLN A 150 8.61 -9.32 -0.71
N GLU A 151 7.29 -9.47 -0.88
CA GLU A 151 6.32 -9.27 0.22
C GLU A 151 6.44 -10.35 1.30
N LEU A 152 6.79 -11.58 0.94
CA LEU A 152 7.03 -12.65 1.91
C LEU A 152 8.29 -12.40 2.72
N ASP A 153 9.39 -12.02 2.07
CA ASP A 153 10.66 -11.69 2.73
C ASP A 153 10.43 -10.49 3.68
N ALA A 154 9.77 -9.43 3.21
CA ALA A 154 9.43 -8.28 4.04
C ALA A 154 8.52 -8.63 5.23
N ALA A 155 7.61 -9.60 5.08
CA ALA A 155 6.78 -10.07 6.19
C ALA A 155 7.59 -10.88 7.22
N GLN A 156 8.57 -11.66 6.79
CA GLN A 156 9.49 -12.38 7.68
C GLN A 156 10.37 -11.40 8.46
N ASP A 157 10.90 -10.39 7.77
CA ASP A 157 11.65 -9.28 8.38
C ASP A 157 10.82 -8.55 9.43
N ALA A 158 9.58 -8.20 9.09
CA ALA A 158 8.66 -7.53 10.01
C ALA A 158 8.38 -8.39 11.25
N ALA A 159 8.23 -9.71 11.09
CA ALA A 159 8.03 -10.62 12.22
C ALA A 159 9.26 -10.67 13.15
N LEU A 160 10.47 -10.70 12.59
CA LEU A 160 11.72 -10.61 13.35
C LEU A 160 11.85 -9.27 14.08
N ALA A 161 11.58 -8.17 13.37
CA ALA A 161 11.57 -6.82 13.92
C ALA A 161 10.60 -6.71 15.11
N LEU A 162 9.38 -7.21 14.96
CA LEU A 162 8.38 -7.22 16.02
C LEU A 162 8.85 -7.99 17.26
N ALA A 163 9.53 -9.12 17.06
CA ALA A 163 9.94 -10.04 18.12
C ALA A 163 11.24 -9.63 18.85
N ARG A 164 12.17 -8.94 18.18
CA ARG A 164 13.53 -8.72 18.68
C ARG A 164 13.91 -7.27 18.87
N LEU A 165 13.42 -6.37 18.02
CA LEU A 165 13.85 -4.98 18.04
C LEU A 165 13.22 -4.19 19.18
N GLN A 166 14.04 -3.34 19.80
CA GLN A 166 13.60 -2.33 20.74
C GLN A 166 12.82 -1.22 20.03
N PRO A 167 12.00 -0.44 20.76
CA PRO A 167 11.15 0.58 20.14
C PRO A 167 11.91 1.61 19.28
N ALA A 168 13.13 1.98 19.66
CA ALA A 168 13.95 2.92 18.88
C ALA A 168 14.41 2.32 17.55
N GLU A 169 14.85 1.06 17.59
CA GLU A 169 15.33 0.30 16.44
C GLU A 169 14.18 0.07 15.44
N LYS A 170 12.98 -0.28 15.92
CA LYS A 170 11.76 -0.42 15.08
C LYS A 170 11.40 0.85 14.32
N VAL A 171 11.47 2.00 14.98
CA VAL A 171 11.16 3.30 14.33
C VAL A 171 12.26 3.68 13.35
N ALA A 172 13.53 3.41 13.67
CA ALA A 172 14.64 3.66 12.77
C ALA A 172 14.54 2.80 11.49
N ASP A 173 14.34 1.49 11.62
CA ASP A 173 14.12 0.57 10.49
C ASP A 173 12.92 1.01 9.64
N PHE A 174 11.79 1.36 10.27
CA PHE A 174 10.61 1.86 9.57
C PHE A 174 10.90 3.11 8.72
N LEU A 175 11.63 4.08 9.27
CA LEU A 175 12.01 5.30 8.54
C LEU A 175 12.97 5.00 7.39
N LEU A 176 13.94 4.10 7.59
CA LEU A 176 14.88 3.67 6.56
C LEU A 176 14.18 2.95 5.40
N ARG A 177 13.20 2.07 5.69
CA ARG A 177 12.40 1.40 4.65
C ARG A 177 11.59 2.40 3.82
N LEU A 178 11.03 3.43 4.45
CA LEU A 178 10.33 4.50 3.73
C LEU A 178 11.28 5.38 2.92
N ALA A 179 12.45 5.73 3.45
CA ALA A 179 13.50 6.46 2.74
C ALA A 179 13.99 5.71 1.49
N ALA A 180 14.28 4.42 1.62
CA ALA A 180 14.68 3.56 0.50
C ALA A 180 13.59 3.48 -0.58
N ARG A 181 12.32 3.66 -0.21
CA ARG A 181 11.21 3.73 -1.15
C ARG A 181 11.16 5.08 -1.88
N GLU A 182 11.28 6.19 -1.17
CA GLU A 182 11.29 7.54 -1.74
C GLU A 182 12.46 7.72 -2.73
N ALA A 183 13.63 7.14 -2.42
CA ALA A 183 14.77 7.13 -3.35
C ALA A 183 14.43 6.45 -4.69
N LYS A 184 13.63 5.38 -4.68
CA LYS A 184 13.18 4.69 -5.91
C LYS A 184 12.17 5.52 -6.71
N LEU A 185 11.52 6.51 -6.09
CA LEU A 185 10.63 7.47 -6.77
C LEU A 185 11.41 8.67 -7.36
N GLY A 186 12.75 8.70 -7.22
CA GLY A 186 13.60 9.80 -7.69
C GLY A 186 13.80 10.91 -6.65
N GLY A 187 13.40 10.69 -5.39
CA GLY A 187 13.76 11.54 -4.27
C GLY A 187 15.23 11.37 -3.86
N ASP A 188 15.71 12.25 -2.98
CA ASP A 188 17.06 12.18 -2.41
C ASP A 188 17.24 11.04 -1.40
N GLY A 189 16.16 10.35 -1.00
CA GLY A 189 16.17 9.29 0.02
C GLY A 189 16.40 9.81 1.45
N LEU A 190 16.53 11.13 1.63
CA LEU A 190 16.76 11.76 2.92
C LEU A 190 15.48 12.43 3.44
N ARG A 191 14.53 12.74 2.55
CA ARG A 191 13.22 13.27 2.94
C ARG A 191 12.13 12.21 2.83
N VAL A 192 11.56 11.83 3.97
CA VAL A 192 10.51 10.82 4.10
C VAL A 192 9.17 11.48 4.36
N SER A 193 8.17 11.18 3.52
CA SER A 193 6.78 11.55 3.75
C SER A 193 6.08 10.49 4.61
N LEU A 194 5.36 10.93 5.65
CA LEU A 194 4.55 10.09 6.52
C LEU A 194 3.06 10.41 6.30
N PRO A 195 2.38 9.73 5.36
CA PRO A 195 0.95 9.93 5.16
C PRO A 195 0.10 9.42 6.34
N MET A 196 0.71 8.65 7.25
CA MET A 196 0.09 8.08 8.43
C MET A 196 0.44 8.87 9.70
N GLY A 197 -0.48 8.87 10.66
CA GLY A 197 -0.26 9.46 11.98
C GLY A 197 0.57 8.57 12.92
N ARG A 198 0.97 9.12 14.08
CA ARG A 198 1.73 8.39 15.11
C ARG A 198 0.99 7.17 15.67
N GLY A 199 -0.34 7.25 15.79
CA GLY A 199 -1.17 6.11 16.21
C GLY A 199 -1.12 4.95 15.22
N ASP A 200 -1.15 5.25 13.92
CA ASP A 200 -1.07 4.23 12.88
C ASP A 200 0.32 3.58 12.83
N ILE A 201 1.38 4.37 13.01
CA ILE A 201 2.75 3.86 13.14
C ILE A 201 2.86 2.95 14.38
N ALA A 202 2.23 3.34 15.49
CA ALA A 202 2.24 2.55 16.72
C ALA A 202 1.53 1.21 16.53
N ASP A 203 0.32 1.22 15.94
CA ASP A 203 -0.42 0.00 15.62
C ASP A 203 0.40 -0.91 14.69
N HIS A 204 1.09 -0.35 13.69
CA HIS A 204 1.91 -1.11 12.76
C HIS A 204 3.14 -1.76 13.41
N LEU A 205 3.85 -1.02 14.27
CA LEU A 205 5.10 -1.48 14.90
C LEU A 205 4.90 -2.26 16.22
N GLY A 206 3.64 -2.43 16.65
CA GLY A 206 3.32 -3.05 17.93
C GLY A 206 3.83 -2.22 19.12
N LEU A 207 3.74 -0.90 19.01
CA LEU A 207 4.16 0.06 20.03
C LEU A 207 2.95 0.86 20.54
N THR A 208 3.14 1.67 21.57
CA THR A 208 2.15 2.70 21.92
C THR A 208 2.43 4.00 21.17
N MET A 209 1.39 4.80 20.93
CA MET A 209 1.54 6.13 20.31
C MET A 209 2.47 7.04 21.12
N GLU A 210 2.44 6.92 22.45
CA GLU A 210 3.36 7.63 23.34
C GLU A 210 4.81 7.21 23.10
N THR A 211 5.07 5.89 23.03
CA THR A 211 6.41 5.34 22.76
C THR A 211 6.94 5.84 21.42
N VAL A 212 6.13 5.78 20.35
CA VAL A 212 6.52 6.31 19.04
C VAL A 212 6.87 7.80 19.14
N SER A 213 6.02 8.60 19.78
CA SER A 213 6.24 10.05 19.94
C SER A 213 7.52 10.38 20.72
N ARG A 214 7.81 9.64 21.80
CA ARG A 214 9.06 9.76 22.56
C ARG A 214 10.27 9.36 21.73
N THR A 215 10.17 8.28 20.95
CA THR A 215 11.25 7.84 20.05
C THR A 215 11.57 8.90 19.00
N PHE A 216 10.56 9.46 18.31
CA PHE A 216 10.78 10.56 17.36
C PHE A 216 11.48 11.77 18.01
N THR A 217 11.09 12.09 19.25
CA THR A 217 11.73 13.18 20.01
C THR A 217 13.19 12.87 20.32
N LYS A 218 13.49 11.63 20.72
CA LYS A 218 14.85 11.17 21.02
C LYS A 218 15.75 11.17 19.78
N LEU A 219 15.28 10.61 18.66
CA LEU A 219 16.02 10.61 17.38
C LEU A 219 16.36 12.03 16.94
N ARG A 220 15.42 12.98 17.10
CA ARG A 220 15.65 14.39 16.81
C ARG A 220 16.69 15.02 17.75
N GLN A 221 16.61 14.75 19.05
CA GLN A 221 17.58 15.26 20.03
C GLN A 221 19.00 14.70 19.81
N GLN A 222 19.10 13.48 19.28
CA GLN A 222 20.36 12.86 18.90
C GLN A 222 20.92 13.37 17.57
N GLY A 223 20.19 14.24 16.86
CA GLY A 223 20.60 14.76 15.56
C GLY A 223 20.49 13.75 14.42
N LEU A 224 19.80 12.62 14.61
CA LEU A 224 19.63 11.59 13.57
C LEU A 224 18.56 12.00 12.54
N ILE A 225 17.54 12.73 12.98
CA ILE A 225 16.45 13.22 12.13
C ILE A 225 16.08 14.68 12.45
N ALA A 226 15.49 15.35 11.48
CA ALA A 226 14.72 16.59 11.64
C ALA A 226 13.23 16.36 11.33
N LEU A 227 12.39 17.21 11.91
CA LEU A 227 10.93 17.19 11.74
C LEU A 227 10.47 18.57 11.28
N PRO A 228 10.66 18.93 9.99
CA PRO A 228 10.26 20.24 9.47
C PRO A 228 8.74 20.44 9.51
N HIS A 229 7.97 19.36 9.34
CA HIS A 229 6.51 19.35 9.39
C HIS A 229 6.00 18.10 10.11
N LEU A 230 4.70 18.08 10.45
CA LEU A 230 4.05 16.96 11.15
C LEU A 230 4.20 15.61 10.41
N ASN A 231 4.13 15.66 9.07
CA ASN A 231 4.09 14.48 8.20
C ASN A 231 5.37 14.34 7.35
N VAL A 232 6.46 15.02 7.72
CA VAL A 232 7.74 14.96 6.99
C VAL A 232 8.86 14.73 7.97
N VAL A 233 9.71 13.76 7.66
CA VAL A 233 10.95 13.47 8.40
C VAL A 233 12.11 13.69 7.46
N GLU A 234 13.13 14.39 7.92
CA GLU A 234 14.40 14.50 7.22
C GLU A 234 15.43 13.67 7.97
N ILE A 235 16.12 12.75 7.28
CA ILE A 235 17.20 11.94 7.83
C ILE A 235 18.47 12.77 7.70
N LEU A 236 19.08 13.10 8.84
CA LEU A 236 20.30 13.90 8.92
C LEU A 236 21.56 13.04 8.98
N ASP A 237 21.45 11.87 9.60
CA ASP A 237 22.52 10.88 9.75
C ASP A 237 21.97 9.48 9.45
N GLU A 238 22.08 9.07 8.19
CA GLU A 238 21.58 7.77 7.73
C GLU A 238 22.38 6.62 8.36
N ASP A 239 23.70 6.76 8.50
CA ASP A 239 24.58 5.73 9.06
C ASP A 239 24.31 5.51 10.55
N GLY A 240 24.11 6.60 11.30
CA GLY A 240 23.69 6.55 12.70
C GLY A 240 22.32 5.90 12.85
N LEU A 241 21.39 6.18 11.93
CA LEU A 241 20.06 5.57 11.94
C LEU A 241 20.11 4.06 11.59
N ARG A 242 20.95 3.66 10.62
CA ARG A 242 21.21 2.25 10.27
C ARG A 242 21.85 1.49 11.42
N THR A 243 22.84 2.09 12.08
CA THR A 243 23.47 1.52 13.28
C THR A 243 22.44 1.30 14.38
N LEU A 244 21.52 2.26 14.57
CA LEU A 244 20.44 2.14 15.55
C LEU A 244 19.38 1.10 15.15
N ALA A 245 19.06 0.93 13.87
CA ALA A 245 18.14 -0.11 13.42
C ALA A 245 18.71 -1.53 13.65
N GLY A 246 20.02 -1.64 13.93
CA GLY A 246 20.78 -2.87 13.96
C GLY A 246 21.12 -3.29 12.52
N GLU A 247 22.38 -3.61 12.24
CA GLU A 247 22.88 -4.00 10.90
C GLU A 247 22.19 -5.23 10.25
N GLY A 248 21.17 -5.82 10.85
CA GLY A 248 20.56 -7.05 10.36
C GLY A 248 19.12 -6.84 9.96
N LEU A 249 18.89 -6.36 8.72
CA LEU A 249 17.70 -6.63 7.88
C LEU A 249 17.82 -5.90 6.51
N ILE A 250 19.02 -5.87 5.90
CA ILE A 250 19.26 -5.41 4.52
C ILE A 250 19.74 -6.58 3.66
#